data_AF-A0A660TW49-F1
#
_entry.id   AF-A0A660TW49-F1
#
_cell.length_a   1.000
_cell.length_b   1.000
_cell.length_c   1.000
_cell.angle_alpha   90.00
_cell.angle_beta   90.00
_cell.angle_gamma   90.00
#
_symmetry.space_group_name_H-M   'P 1'
#
loop_
_entity.id
_entity.type
_entity.pdbx_description
1 polymer ?
#
loop_
_entity_poly.entity_id
_entity_poly.type
_entity_poly.pdbx_seq_one_letter_code
_entity_poly.pdbx_strand_id
1 'polypeptide(L)'
;MKDVMTRMTLVKYFYFFRYNFSRLVLLNLITMIPLGMMAFGLYNTLPSIIDYFNSMNMAILEVDPSYEKAVFIAIARDDSKSDNITDLYMFEPEDFNSLRRYFFIPPYNKDKAEFLGEKAIGTAVVTFFDESITVKDKEGNPIATVWLSKVGKGTIEVMNYRKRREWNQMSFSQYTVLFLVGLILFGGMLGGISEYAQRMIYHEVRKFTYVFRAIWKHFVKSLVISIFLFIIFSIVVANIYLYIFLFSNDVSVFVAALNLWMLVFFMFILLWIFPFMVINSNESIWRLMRKSLFLSFDNFEYTMDVLLFVGIFAVLSLITAGIFPGVAGIFSFLSNSLKDISARYSMMDAA
;
A
#
# COMPACT_ATOMS: atom_id res chain seq x y z
N MET A 1 2.77 -35.17 -13.65
CA MET A 1 1.91 -35.17 -12.44
C MET A 1 1.61 -33.76 -11.92
N LYS A 2 2.59 -32.84 -11.92
CA LYS A 2 2.46 -31.46 -11.38
C LYS A 2 1.48 -30.55 -12.15
N ASP A 3 1.63 -30.37 -13.46
CA ASP A 3 0.69 -29.60 -14.31
C ASP A 3 -0.75 -30.10 -14.26
N VAL A 4 -0.92 -31.41 -14.03
CA VAL A 4 -2.24 -32.04 -13.89
C VAL A 4 -2.92 -31.58 -12.61
N MET A 5 -2.16 -31.34 -11.53
CA MET A 5 -2.69 -30.94 -10.24
C MET A 5 -3.26 -29.52 -10.29
N THR A 6 -2.46 -28.55 -10.76
CA THR A 6 -2.89 -27.14 -10.86
C THR A 6 -4.11 -27.00 -11.77
N ARG A 7 -4.13 -27.71 -12.91
CA ARG A 7 -5.31 -27.76 -13.80
C ARG A 7 -6.53 -28.37 -13.12
N MET A 8 -6.35 -29.45 -12.37
CA MET A 8 -7.44 -30.11 -11.65
C MET A 8 -8.00 -29.22 -10.52
N THR A 9 -7.14 -28.51 -9.78
CA THR A 9 -7.57 -27.54 -8.75
C THR A 9 -8.43 -26.44 -9.35
N LEU A 10 -8.02 -25.89 -10.49
CA LEU A 10 -8.75 -24.84 -11.19
C LEU A 10 -10.09 -25.34 -11.75
N VAL A 11 -10.13 -26.54 -12.35
CA VAL A 11 -11.38 -27.15 -12.82
C VAL A 11 -12.34 -27.43 -11.66
N LYS A 12 -11.85 -28.00 -10.55
CA LYS A 12 -12.64 -28.18 -9.32
C LYS A 12 -13.18 -26.85 -8.83
N TYR A 13 -12.34 -25.81 -8.78
CA TYR A 13 -12.75 -24.47 -8.39
C TYR A 13 -13.91 -23.93 -9.25
N PHE A 14 -13.80 -23.97 -10.58
CA PHE A 14 -14.87 -23.49 -11.46
C PHE A 14 -16.16 -24.30 -11.31
N TYR A 15 -16.06 -25.62 -11.13
CA TYR A 15 -17.21 -26.47 -10.85
C TYR A 15 -17.90 -26.08 -9.53
N PHE A 16 -17.14 -25.94 -8.45
CA PHE A 16 -17.66 -25.52 -7.14
C PHE A 16 -18.25 -24.11 -7.18
N PHE A 17 -17.56 -23.19 -7.87
CA PHE A 17 -17.98 -21.82 -8.04
C PHE A 17 -19.33 -21.74 -8.75
N ARG A 18 -19.49 -22.48 -9.85
CA ARG A 18 -20.77 -22.57 -10.58
C ARG A 18 -21.91 -23.06 -9.69
N TYR A 19 -21.67 -24.08 -8.86
CA TYR A 19 -22.70 -24.66 -7.99
C TYR A 19 -23.07 -23.76 -6.80
N ASN A 20 -22.15 -22.91 -6.34
CA ASN A 20 -22.32 -22.02 -5.19
C ASN A 20 -22.35 -20.53 -5.56
N PHE A 21 -22.59 -20.22 -6.84
CA PHE A 21 -22.44 -18.86 -7.39
C PHE A 21 -23.17 -17.80 -6.56
N SER A 22 -24.46 -18.00 -6.32
CA SER A 22 -25.29 -17.04 -5.57
C SER A 22 -24.80 -16.79 -4.15
N ARG A 23 -24.32 -17.83 -3.46
CA ARG A 23 -23.78 -17.72 -2.10
C ARG A 23 -22.46 -16.97 -2.06
N LEU A 24 -21.59 -17.22 -3.05
CA LEU A 24 -20.30 -16.55 -3.17
C LEU A 24 -20.47 -15.08 -3.54
N VAL A 25 -21.37 -14.76 -4.48
CA VAL A 25 -21.72 -13.37 -4.82
C VAL A 25 -22.29 -12.64 -3.62
N LEU A 26 -23.22 -13.25 -2.88
CA LEU A 26 -23.78 -12.64 -1.68
C LEU A 26 -22.69 -12.37 -0.63
N LEU A 27 -21.77 -13.32 -0.43
CA LEU A 27 -20.65 -13.14 0.51
C LEU A 27 -19.71 -12.02 0.05
N ASN A 28 -19.42 -11.94 -1.25
CA ASN A 28 -18.64 -10.86 -1.84
C ASN A 28 -19.28 -9.50 -1.61
N LEU A 29 -20.59 -9.36 -1.83
CA LEU A 29 -21.32 -8.11 -1.59
C LEU A 29 -21.23 -7.66 -0.12
N ILE A 30 -21.32 -8.60 0.84
CA ILE A 30 -21.14 -8.28 2.26
C ILE A 30 -19.72 -7.79 2.52
N THR A 31 -18.70 -8.41 1.92
CA THR A 31 -17.29 -8.01 2.10
C THR A 31 -16.91 -6.73 1.39
N MET A 32 -17.63 -6.36 0.33
CA MET A 32 -17.35 -5.14 -0.43
C MET A 32 -17.58 -3.87 0.37
N ILE A 33 -18.53 -3.87 1.31
CA ILE A 33 -18.81 -2.70 2.14
C ILE A 33 -17.58 -2.31 2.98
N PRO A 34 -17.05 -3.17 3.87
CA PRO A 34 -15.88 -2.83 4.67
C PRO A 34 -14.60 -2.68 3.82
N LEU A 35 -14.47 -3.45 2.73
CA LEU A 35 -13.36 -3.28 1.78
C LEU A 35 -13.40 -1.91 1.10
N GLY A 36 -14.59 -1.45 0.68
CA GLY A 36 -14.81 -0.15 0.08
C GLY A 36 -14.55 0.99 1.06
N MET A 37 -14.99 0.86 2.32
CA MET A 37 -14.66 1.81 3.40
C MET A 37 -13.14 1.92 3.60
N MET A 38 -12.45 0.77 3.64
CA MET A 38 -10.99 0.72 3.79
C MET A 38 -10.30 1.37 2.58
N ALA A 39 -10.66 1.00 1.36
CA ALA A 39 -10.05 1.52 0.14
C ALA A 39 -10.31 3.03 -0.04
N PHE A 40 -11.55 3.48 0.20
CA PHE A 40 -11.90 4.89 0.10
C PHE A 40 -11.23 5.72 1.21
N GLY A 41 -11.21 5.21 2.44
CA GLY A 41 -10.47 5.85 3.55
C GLY A 41 -8.98 6.00 3.21
N LEU A 42 -8.34 4.92 2.75
CA LEU A 42 -6.93 4.93 2.36
C LEU A 42 -6.65 5.87 1.18
N TYR A 43 -7.47 5.84 0.13
CA TYR A 43 -7.30 6.71 -1.03
C TYR A 43 -7.30 8.20 -0.67
N ASN A 44 -8.12 8.60 0.31
CA ASN A 44 -8.20 9.99 0.73
C ASN A 44 -7.16 10.38 1.80
N THR A 45 -6.68 9.43 2.63
CA THR A 45 -5.61 9.71 3.61
C THR A 45 -4.21 9.61 3.02
N LEU A 46 -4.00 8.76 2.00
CA LEU A 46 -2.69 8.47 1.45
C LEU A 46 -1.97 9.71 0.90
N PRO A 47 -2.61 10.63 0.15
CA PRO A 47 -1.95 11.87 -0.27
C PRO A 47 -1.46 12.70 0.92
N SER A 48 -2.26 12.85 1.98
CA SER A 48 -1.84 13.59 3.19
C SER A 48 -0.70 12.91 3.94
N ILE A 49 -0.66 11.57 3.93
CA ILE A 49 0.46 10.81 4.51
C ILE A 49 1.73 11.02 3.67
N ILE A 50 1.63 10.95 2.35
CA ILE A 50 2.75 11.21 1.43
C ILE A 50 3.24 12.65 1.57
N ASP A 51 2.33 13.63 1.61
CA ASP A 51 2.67 15.03 1.83
C ASP A 51 3.35 15.22 3.18
N TYR A 52 2.88 14.55 4.23
CA TYR A 52 3.54 14.55 5.54
C TYR A 52 4.98 14.03 5.44
N PHE A 53 5.20 12.88 4.81
CA PHE A 53 6.55 12.34 4.60
C PHE A 53 7.44 13.24 3.76
N ASN A 54 6.90 13.84 2.68
CA ASN A 54 7.64 14.79 1.85
C ASN A 54 7.91 16.12 2.58
N SER A 55 7.05 16.50 3.53
CA SER A 55 7.18 17.74 4.31
C SER A 55 8.14 17.65 5.49
N MET A 56 8.76 16.49 5.75
CA MET A 56 9.67 16.35 6.91
C MET A 56 10.87 17.32 6.84
N ASN A 57 11.24 17.78 5.64
CA ASN A 57 12.32 18.76 5.46
C ASN A 57 11.84 20.19 5.15
N MET A 58 10.57 20.37 4.78
CA MET A 58 10.01 21.66 4.38
C MET A 58 8.54 21.73 4.79
N ALA A 59 8.15 22.79 5.50
CA ALA A 59 6.78 23.04 5.90
C ALA A 59 6.32 24.42 5.43
N ILE A 60 5.19 24.49 4.73
CA ILE A 60 4.63 25.76 4.27
C ILE A 60 3.76 26.34 5.39
N LEU A 61 4.12 27.51 5.88
CA LEU A 61 3.42 28.20 6.95
C LEU A 61 2.28 29.05 6.39
N GLU A 62 2.56 29.78 5.30
CA GLU A 62 1.62 30.71 4.67
C GLU A 62 1.90 30.82 3.18
N VAL A 63 0.85 31.00 2.37
CA VAL A 63 0.94 31.32 0.95
C VAL A 63 -0.11 32.37 0.66
N ASP A 64 0.24 33.35 -0.17
CA ASP A 64 -0.68 34.40 -0.60
C ASP A 64 -1.95 33.76 -1.20
N PRO A 65 -3.16 34.21 -0.81
CA PRO A 65 -4.42 33.63 -1.24
C PRO A 65 -4.65 33.57 -2.75
N SER A 66 -3.94 34.39 -3.53
CA SER A 66 -3.98 34.43 -5.00
C SER A 66 -3.41 33.15 -5.65
N TYR A 67 -2.54 32.41 -4.96
CA TYR A 67 -1.98 31.16 -5.45
C TYR A 67 -2.75 29.95 -4.92
N GLU A 68 -3.55 29.31 -5.78
CA GLU A 68 -4.27 28.08 -5.42
C GLU A 68 -3.36 26.84 -5.37
N LYS A 69 -2.29 26.85 -6.15
CA LYS A 69 -1.31 25.76 -6.26
C LYS A 69 0.07 26.37 -6.47
N ALA A 70 1.08 25.79 -5.85
CA ALA A 70 2.46 26.18 -6.06
C ALA A 70 3.39 24.98 -5.86
N VAL A 71 4.60 25.07 -6.38
CA VAL A 71 5.67 24.09 -6.16
C VAL A 71 6.86 24.84 -5.56
N PHE A 72 7.24 24.46 -4.36
CA PHE A 72 8.42 24.96 -3.67
C PHE A 72 9.59 24.02 -3.91
N ILE A 73 10.74 24.58 -4.27
CA ILE A 73 11.95 23.82 -4.56
C ILE A 73 13.11 24.41 -3.79
N ALA A 74 13.72 23.64 -2.89
CA ALA A 74 14.93 24.03 -2.18
C ALA A 74 16.12 23.25 -2.75
N ILE A 75 17.17 23.97 -3.17
CA ILE A 75 18.38 23.40 -3.76
C ILE A 75 19.57 23.76 -2.89
N ALA A 76 20.16 22.77 -2.22
CA ALA A 76 21.34 22.97 -1.41
C ALA A 76 22.60 23.02 -2.30
N ARG A 77 23.30 24.15 -2.34
CA ARG A 77 24.51 24.30 -3.15
C ARG A 77 25.66 23.46 -2.57
N ASP A 78 26.36 22.73 -3.43
CA ASP A 78 27.56 21.95 -3.08
C ASP A 78 28.83 22.80 -3.15
N ASP A 79 28.76 24.05 -2.66
CA ASP A 79 29.89 24.97 -2.73
C ASP A 79 30.72 24.88 -1.44
N SER A 80 31.96 24.41 -1.57
CA SER A 80 32.90 24.03 -0.49
C SER A 80 33.21 25.11 0.57
N LYS A 81 32.69 26.33 0.43
CA LYS A 81 33.02 27.48 1.28
C LYS A 81 31.84 28.06 2.08
N SER A 82 30.60 27.68 1.80
CA SER A 82 29.45 28.11 2.61
C SER A 82 28.51 26.93 2.85
N ASP A 83 28.59 26.34 4.04
CA ASP A 83 27.95 25.06 4.34
C ASP A 83 26.40 25.06 4.26
N ASN A 84 25.72 26.18 4.01
CA ASN A 84 24.28 26.30 4.25
C ASN A 84 23.48 27.12 3.23
N ILE A 85 24.04 27.57 2.10
CA ILE A 85 23.25 28.37 1.15
C ILE A 85 22.33 27.46 0.34
N THR A 86 21.03 27.55 0.61
CA THR A 86 19.99 26.86 -0.15
C THR A 86 19.17 27.89 -0.92
N ASP A 87 19.05 27.72 -2.24
CA ASP A 87 18.14 28.54 -3.04
C ASP A 87 16.73 27.95 -2.95
N LEU A 88 15.76 28.75 -2.53
CA LEU A 88 14.35 28.39 -2.49
C LEU A 88 13.61 29.10 -3.62
N TYR A 89 12.91 28.31 -4.43
CA TYR A 89 12.13 28.80 -5.55
C TYR A 89 10.66 28.41 -5.39
N MET A 90 9.76 29.26 -5.85
CA MET A 90 8.33 28.98 -5.94
C MET A 90 7.88 29.08 -7.41
N PHE A 91 7.22 28.03 -7.91
CA PHE A 91 6.73 27.94 -9.29
C PHE A 91 5.25 27.59 -9.34
N GLU A 92 4.59 27.90 -10.46
CA GLU A 92 3.33 27.25 -10.79
C GLU A 92 3.59 25.78 -11.18
N PRO A 93 2.66 24.85 -10.92
CA PRO A 93 2.85 23.45 -11.29
C PRO A 93 3.14 23.21 -12.79
N GLU A 94 2.60 24.05 -13.66
CA GLU A 94 2.79 23.95 -15.12
C GLU A 94 4.22 24.34 -15.51
N ASP A 95 4.71 25.46 -14.97
CA ASP A 95 6.08 25.94 -15.17
C ASP A 95 7.10 24.94 -14.63
N PHE A 96 6.88 24.41 -13.42
CA PHE A 96 7.75 23.42 -12.81
C PHE A 96 7.96 22.20 -13.71
N ASN A 97 6.89 21.67 -14.30
CA ASN A 97 6.97 20.50 -15.17
C ASN A 97 7.83 20.76 -16.41
N SER A 98 7.77 21.98 -16.98
CA SER A 98 8.62 22.39 -18.11
C SER A 98 10.09 22.56 -17.71
N LEU A 99 10.33 22.97 -16.46
CA LEU A 99 11.65 23.28 -15.92
C LEU A 99 12.34 22.08 -15.25
N ARG A 100 11.64 20.96 -15.06
CA ARG A 100 12.10 19.78 -14.33
C ARG A 100 13.53 19.36 -14.72
N ARG A 101 13.85 19.35 -16.01
CA ARG A 101 15.17 18.97 -16.52
C ARG A 101 16.33 19.84 -16.01
N TYR A 102 16.07 21.09 -15.65
CA TYR A 102 17.12 22.02 -15.20
C TYR A 102 17.49 21.80 -13.74
N PHE A 103 16.59 21.23 -12.94
CA PHE A 103 16.85 20.87 -11.54
C PHE A 103 17.68 19.59 -11.42
N PHE A 104 17.32 18.55 -12.17
CA PHE A 104 17.87 17.20 -11.96
C PHE A 104 19.11 16.85 -12.82
N ILE A 105 19.62 17.78 -13.63
CA ILE A 105 20.84 17.57 -14.41
C ILE A 105 22.01 18.29 -13.72
N PRO A 106 22.91 17.57 -13.01
CA PRO A 106 24.13 18.17 -12.47
C PRO A 106 25.11 18.59 -13.59
N PRO A 107 26.02 19.54 -13.33
CA PRO A 107 26.16 20.34 -12.10
C PRO A 107 25.14 21.48 -12.03
N TYR A 108 24.77 21.87 -10.82
CA TYR A 108 24.02 23.09 -10.55
C TYR A 108 24.99 24.28 -10.56
N ASN A 109 24.85 25.20 -11.52
CA ASN A 109 25.75 26.34 -11.70
C ASN A 109 25.00 27.67 -11.60
N LYS A 110 25.74 28.78 -11.54
CA LYS A 110 25.18 30.12 -11.42
C LYS A 110 24.20 30.46 -12.56
N ASP A 111 24.53 30.09 -13.79
CA ASP A 111 23.68 30.37 -14.96
C ASP A 111 22.31 29.66 -14.85
N LYS A 112 22.29 28.41 -14.36
CA LYS A 112 21.04 27.69 -14.08
C LYS A 112 20.27 28.36 -12.94
N ALA A 113 20.94 28.75 -11.86
CA ALA A 113 20.30 29.41 -10.73
C ALA A 113 19.64 30.74 -11.13
N GLU A 114 20.30 31.50 -12.00
CA GLU A 114 19.79 32.74 -12.59
C GLU A 114 18.59 32.48 -13.51
N PHE A 115 18.72 31.53 -14.44
CA PHE A 115 17.61 31.12 -15.31
C PHE A 115 16.37 30.64 -14.54
N LEU A 116 16.58 29.84 -13.48
CA LEU A 116 15.49 29.37 -12.62
C LEU A 116 14.88 30.51 -11.81
N GLY A 117 15.71 31.44 -11.31
CA GLY A 117 15.24 32.64 -10.61
C GLY A 117 14.40 33.56 -11.50
N GLU A 118 14.76 33.70 -12.78
CA GLU A 118 13.97 34.46 -13.75
C GLU A 118 12.60 33.83 -14.03
N LYS A 119 12.50 32.50 -13.96
CA LYS A 119 11.26 31.77 -14.22
C LYS A 119 10.40 31.54 -12.98
N ALA A 120 10.98 31.66 -11.80
CA ALA A 120 10.23 31.51 -10.55
C ALA A 120 9.24 32.67 -10.35
N ILE A 121 8.11 32.35 -9.71
CA ILE A 121 7.17 33.35 -9.20
C ILE A 121 7.85 34.14 -8.09
N GLY A 122 8.56 33.43 -7.22
CA GLY A 122 9.32 34.04 -6.15
C GLY A 122 10.54 33.23 -5.74
N THR A 123 11.47 33.92 -5.10
CA THR A 123 12.74 33.34 -4.67
C THR A 123 13.08 33.76 -3.24
N ALA A 124 13.86 32.93 -2.56
CA ALA A 124 14.50 33.25 -1.30
C ALA A 124 15.87 32.56 -1.22
N VAL A 125 16.82 33.21 -0.56
CA VAL A 125 18.10 32.60 -0.22
C VAL A 125 18.07 32.22 1.25
N VAL A 126 18.22 30.93 1.52
CA VAL A 126 18.23 30.39 2.88
C VAL A 126 19.67 30.36 3.37
N THR A 127 19.94 31.09 4.44
CA THR A 127 21.25 31.09 5.12
C THR A 127 21.20 30.39 6.48
N PHE A 128 20.01 30.31 7.08
CA PHE A 128 19.76 29.67 8.38
C PHE A 128 18.63 28.66 8.21
N PHE A 129 18.84 27.46 8.74
CA PHE A 129 17.83 26.40 8.79
C PHE A 129 17.04 26.50 10.10
N ASP A 130 15.90 25.82 10.14
CA ASP A 130 14.99 25.76 11.29
C ASP A 130 14.31 27.10 11.63
N GLU A 131 14.35 28.06 10.70
CA GLU A 131 13.66 29.36 10.79
C GLU A 131 12.63 29.51 9.67
N SER A 132 11.65 30.39 9.87
CA SER A 132 10.68 30.76 8.84
C SER A 132 11.31 31.69 7.81
N ILE A 133 11.23 31.31 6.54
CA ILE A 133 11.81 32.01 5.40
C ILE A 133 10.67 32.57 4.56
N THR A 134 10.70 33.88 4.31
CA THR A 134 9.71 34.53 3.45
C THR A 134 10.20 34.52 2.00
N VAL A 135 9.43 33.87 1.13
CA VAL A 135 9.59 33.93 -0.32
C VAL A 135 8.95 35.21 -0.83
N LYS A 136 9.69 35.95 -1.66
CA LYS A 136 9.24 37.21 -2.25
C LYS A 136 9.09 37.07 -3.75
N ASP A 137 8.11 37.76 -4.32
CA ASP A 137 7.97 37.92 -5.76
C ASP A 137 9.10 38.81 -6.35
N LYS A 138 9.03 39.06 -7.66
CA LYS A 138 10.02 39.88 -8.38
C LYS A 138 9.97 41.36 -7.98
N GLU A 139 8.82 41.80 -7.50
CA GLU A 139 8.55 43.15 -7.01
C GLU A 139 8.96 43.34 -5.53
N GLY A 140 9.31 42.25 -4.83
CA GLY A 140 9.74 42.23 -3.44
C GLY A 140 8.62 42.05 -2.41
N ASN A 141 7.38 41.77 -2.84
CA ASN A 141 6.25 41.49 -1.96
C ASN A 141 6.34 40.06 -1.41
N PRO A 142 5.99 39.84 -0.14
CA PRO A 142 5.95 38.50 0.43
C PRO A 142 4.79 37.70 -0.16
N ILE A 143 5.08 36.55 -0.77
CA ILE A 143 4.07 35.67 -1.39
C ILE A 143 3.93 34.32 -0.70
N ALA A 144 4.91 33.92 0.11
CA ALA A 144 4.82 32.72 0.94
C ALA A 144 5.80 32.78 2.11
N THR A 145 5.48 32.06 3.18
CA THR A 145 6.37 31.80 4.30
C THR A 145 6.55 30.30 4.45
N VAL A 146 7.79 29.85 4.42
CA VAL A 146 8.17 28.43 4.44
C VAL A 146 9.17 28.20 5.56
N TRP A 147 8.98 27.16 6.34
CA TRP A 147 9.96 26.66 7.30
C TRP A 147 10.77 25.55 6.62
N LEU A 148 12.10 25.61 6.71
CA LEU A 148 12.99 24.64 6.08
C LEU A 148 13.94 24.07 7.12
N SER A 149 13.95 22.74 7.28
CA SER A 149 14.95 22.06 8.11
C SER A 149 16.27 21.89 7.35
N LYS A 150 17.32 21.45 8.04
CA LYS A 150 18.64 21.26 7.42
C LYS A 150 18.58 20.27 6.25
N VAL A 151 18.80 20.81 5.04
CA VAL A 151 18.84 20.04 3.79
C VAL A 151 20.24 19.47 3.57
N GLY A 152 20.34 18.24 3.04
CA GLY A 152 21.62 17.61 2.72
C GLY A 152 22.37 18.34 1.59
N LYS A 153 23.70 18.35 1.59
CA LYS A 153 24.47 18.95 0.49
C LYS A 153 24.15 18.26 -0.83
N GLY A 154 23.92 19.04 -1.88
CA GLY A 154 23.60 18.53 -3.21
C GLY A 154 22.23 17.87 -3.33
N THR A 155 21.34 17.99 -2.33
CA THR A 155 19.97 17.50 -2.44
C THR A 155 19.02 18.58 -2.94
N ILE A 156 17.94 18.14 -3.57
CA ILE A 156 16.86 18.98 -4.09
C ILE A 156 15.59 18.51 -3.40
N GLU A 157 14.99 19.39 -2.61
CA GLU A 157 13.71 19.14 -1.94
C GLU A 157 12.60 19.79 -2.75
N VAL A 158 11.53 19.04 -3.03
CA VAL A 158 10.38 19.52 -3.80
C VAL A 158 9.12 19.34 -2.97
N MET A 159 8.40 20.42 -2.71
CA MET A 159 7.14 20.42 -1.97
C MET A 159 6.02 21.02 -2.81
N ASN A 160 4.95 20.25 -3.00
CA ASN A 160 3.77 20.72 -3.70
C ASN A 160 2.79 21.36 -2.72
N TYR A 161 2.47 22.62 -2.92
CA TYR A 161 1.38 23.32 -2.25
C TYR A 161 0.08 23.20 -3.04
N ARG A 162 -0.99 22.90 -2.32
CA ARG A 162 -2.35 23.03 -2.84
C ARG A 162 -3.22 23.63 -1.76
N LYS A 163 -3.79 24.80 -2.03
CA LYS A 163 -4.79 25.42 -1.18
C LYS A 163 -5.91 24.41 -0.94
N ARG A 164 -6.19 24.09 0.33
CA ARG A 164 -7.26 23.15 0.67
C ARG A 164 -8.58 23.75 0.18
N ARG A 165 -9.21 23.13 -0.80
CA ARG A 165 -10.58 23.48 -1.21
C ARG A 165 -11.52 23.22 -0.03
N GLU A 166 -12.21 24.25 0.45
CA GLU A 166 -13.33 24.18 1.41
C GLU A 166 -14.58 23.51 0.78
N TRP A 167 -14.41 22.41 0.07
CA TRP A 167 -15.55 21.53 -0.19
C TRP A 167 -15.87 20.83 1.14
N ASN A 168 -17.11 20.34 1.31
CA ASN A 168 -17.56 19.49 2.43
C ASN A 168 -16.68 18.22 2.58
N GLN A 169 -15.40 18.39 2.88
CA GLN A 169 -14.37 17.38 2.95
C GLN A 169 -14.45 16.84 4.35
N MET A 170 -14.73 15.55 4.43
CA MET A 170 -14.47 14.85 5.66
C MET A 170 -13.04 15.19 6.11
N SER A 171 -12.84 15.55 7.37
CA SER A 171 -11.49 15.85 7.87
C SER A 171 -10.59 14.63 7.70
N PHE A 172 -9.27 14.83 7.64
CA PHE A 172 -8.30 13.72 7.65
C PHE A 172 -8.61 12.68 8.73
N SER A 173 -9.07 13.14 9.91
CA SER A 173 -9.52 12.27 11.01
C SER A 173 -10.72 11.40 10.65
N GLN A 174 -11.70 11.91 9.90
CA GLN A 174 -12.88 11.14 9.47
C GLN A 174 -12.51 10.07 8.44
N TYR A 175 -11.66 10.38 7.45
CA TYR A 175 -11.16 9.35 6.52
C TYR A 175 -10.30 8.30 7.23
N THR A 176 -9.52 8.71 8.23
CA THR A 176 -8.74 7.79 9.06
C THR A 176 -9.65 6.85 9.86
N VAL A 177 -10.70 7.38 10.49
CA VAL A 177 -11.71 6.55 11.19
C VAL A 177 -12.39 5.59 10.22
N LEU A 178 -12.77 6.05 9.03
CA LEU A 178 -13.39 5.20 8.02
C LEU A 178 -12.47 4.06 7.58
N PHE A 179 -11.19 4.36 7.35
CA PHE A 179 -10.16 3.37 7.05
C PHE A 179 -10.03 2.33 8.17
N LEU A 180 -9.92 2.78 9.44
CA LEU A 180 -9.78 1.89 10.60
C LEU A 180 -11.00 0.99 10.79
N VAL A 181 -12.22 1.54 10.67
CA VAL A 181 -13.46 0.75 10.74
C VAL A 181 -13.51 -0.27 9.61
N GLY A 182 -13.16 0.13 8.38
CA GLY A 182 -13.06 -0.78 7.24
C GLY A 182 -12.06 -1.91 7.49
N LEU A 183 -10.87 -1.59 8.00
CA LEU A 183 -9.82 -2.57 8.34
C LEU A 183 -10.28 -3.56 9.42
N ILE A 184 -10.93 -3.06 10.49
CA ILE A 184 -11.41 -3.89 11.60
C ILE A 184 -12.48 -4.87 11.11
N LEU A 185 -13.47 -4.36 10.36
CA LEU A 185 -14.55 -5.19 9.84
C LEU A 185 -14.03 -6.18 8.80
N PHE A 186 -13.26 -5.71 7.82
CA PHE A 186 -12.74 -6.56 6.75
C PHE A 186 -11.80 -7.63 7.31
N GLY A 187 -10.79 -7.22 8.08
CA GLY A 187 -9.80 -8.12 8.68
C GLY A 187 -10.42 -9.12 9.66
N GLY A 188 -11.41 -8.71 10.45
CA GLY A 188 -12.14 -9.61 11.34
C GLY A 188 -13.00 -10.65 10.61
N MET A 189 -13.48 -10.35 9.40
CA MET A 189 -14.34 -11.26 8.63
C MET A 189 -13.58 -12.37 7.89
N LEU A 190 -12.31 -12.17 7.54
CA LEU A 190 -11.55 -13.08 6.67
C LEU A 190 -11.54 -14.54 7.16
N GLY A 191 -11.36 -14.75 8.47
CA GLY A 191 -11.41 -16.08 9.08
C GLY A 191 -12.75 -16.79 8.93
N GLY A 192 -13.85 -16.06 9.14
CA GLY A 192 -15.20 -16.61 8.99
C GLY A 192 -15.56 -16.91 7.54
N ILE A 193 -15.12 -16.05 6.60
CA ILE A 193 -15.27 -16.28 5.15
C ILE A 193 -14.49 -17.52 4.74
N SER A 194 -13.25 -17.66 5.21
CA SER A 194 -12.43 -18.84 4.97
C SER A 194 -13.11 -20.11 5.50
N GLU A 195 -13.65 -20.10 6.72
CA GLU A 195 -14.38 -21.26 7.27
C GLU A 195 -15.62 -21.59 6.45
N TYR A 196 -16.42 -20.58 6.10
CA TYR A 196 -17.62 -20.78 5.31
C TYR A 196 -17.29 -21.31 3.90
N ALA A 197 -16.29 -20.76 3.23
CA ALA A 197 -15.80 -21.22 1.94
C ALA A 197 -15.31 -22.67 2.00
N GLN A 198 -14.53 -23.02 3.02
CA GLN A 198 -14.05 -24.38 3.25
C GLN A 198 -15.22 -25.35 3.43
N ARG A 199 -16.19 -25.04 4.31
CA ARG A 199 -17.35 -25.92 4.55
C ARG A 199 -18.29 -26.04 3.35
N MET A 200 -18.36 -25.03 2.49
CA MET A 200 -19.09 -25.15 1.22
C MET A 200 -18.44 -26.18 0.28
N ILE A 201 -17.11 -26.22 0.22
CA ILE A 201 -16.35 -27.22 -0.57
C ILE A 201 -16.56 -28.63 -0.02
N TYR A 202 -16.64 -28.78 1.30
CA TYR A 202 -16.93 -30.07 1.96
C TYR A 202 -18.43 -30.41 2.00
N HIS A 203 -19.30 -29.61 1.38
CA HIS A 203 -20.76 -29.80 1.37
C HIS A 203 -21.43 -29.88 2.76
N GLU A 204 -20.77 -29.37 3.80
CA GLU A 204 -21.26 -29.46 5.19
C GLU A 204 -22.31 -28.42 5.54
N VAL A 205 -22.35 -27.28 4.81
CA VAL A 205 -23.20 -26.14 5.17
C VAL A 205 -24.32 -25.93 4.15
N ARG A 206 -25.57 -26.09 4.64
CA ARG A 206 -26.77 -25.84 3.84
C ARG A 206 -27.37 -24.43 4.04
N LYS A 207 -27.14 -23.78 5.19
CA LYS A 207 -27.77 -22.49 5.55
C LYS A 207 -26.75 -21.34 5.55
N PHE A 208 -27.10 -20.23 4.88
CA PHE A 208 -26.27 -19.02 4.80
C PHE A 208 -26.05 -18.34 6.16
N THR A 209 -27.00 -18.48 7.10
CA THR A 209 -26.88 -17.92 8.46
C THR A 209 -25.65 -18.39 9.24
N TYR A 210 -25.02 -19.50 8.81
CA TYR A 210 -23.76 -19.96 9.38
C TYR A 210 -22.60 -18.96 9.18
N VAL A 211 -22.62 -18.15 8.11
CA VAL A 211 -21.58 -17.15 7.82
C VAL A 211 -21.31 -16.25 9.02
N PHE A 212 -22.36 -15.67 9.61
CA PHE A 212 -22.22 -14.76 10.74
C PHE A 212 -21.68 -15.44 11.99
N ARG A 213 -22.07 -16.70 12.22
CA ARG A 213 -21.52 -17.51 13.33
C ARG A 213 -20.04 -17.79 13.13
N ALA A 214 -19.64 -18.13 11.90
CA ALA A 214 -18.23 -18.37 11.56
C ALA A 214 -17.38 -17.10 11.69
N ILE A 215 -17.90 -15.95 11.23
CA ILE A 215 -17.27 -14.63 11.40
C ILE A 215 -17.05 -14.36 12.88
N TRP A 216 -18.10 -14.45 13.70
CA TRP A 216 -18.00 -14.16 15.13
C TRP A 216 -16.99 -15.07 15.84
N LYS A 217 -17.01 -16.37 15.54
CA LYS A 217 -16.10 -17.37 16.10
C LYS A 217 -14.63 -17.05 15.84
N HIS A 218 -14.30 -16.54 14.65
CA HIS A 218 -12.91 -16.30 14.23
C HIS A 218 -12.51 -14.82 14.24
N PHE A 219 -13.40 -13.91 14.63
CA PHE A 219 -13.25 -12.47 14.46
C PHE A 219 -11.95 -11.92 15.05
N VAL A 220 -11.73 -12.15 16.35
CA VAL A 220 -10.56 -11.59 17.07
C VAL A 220 -9.25 -12.11 16.49
N LYS A 221 -9.16 -13.42 16.26
CA LYS A 221 -7.93 -14.04 15.74
C LYS A 221 -7.63 -13.58 14.31
N SER A 222 -8.66 -13.49 13.48
CA SER A 222 -8.57 -12.97 12.11
C SER A 222 -8.14 -11.50 12.09
N LEU A 223 -8.69 -10.70 13.00
CA LEU A 223 -8.36 -9.28 13.15
C LEU A 223 -6.90 -9.09 13.56
N VAL A 224 -6.41 -9.82 14.58
CA VAL A 224 -5.02 -9.72 15.03
C VAL A 224 -4.05 -10.09 13.90
N ILE A 225 -4.33 -11.18 13.17
CA ILE A 225 -3.53 -11.57 11.99
C ILE A 225 -3.55 -10.46 10.94
N SER A 226 -4.71 -9.90 10.65
CA SER A 226 -4.88 -8.87 9.62
C SER A 226 -4.16 -7.58 9.97
N ILE A 227 -4.24 -7.11 11.23
CA ILE A 227 -3.51 -5.93 11.70
C ILE A 227 -2.01 -6.17 11.64
N PHE A 228 -1.55 -7.31 12.12
CA PHE A 228 -0.13 -7.67 12.11
C PHE A 228 0.43 -7.68 10.68
N LEU A 229 -0.27 -8.34 9.75
CA LEU A 229 0.12 -8.36 8.34
C LEU A 229 0.04 -6.97 7.72
N PHE A 230 -1.01 -6.19 7.99
CA PHE A 230 -1.15 -4.83 7.49
C PHE A 230 0.01 -3.92 7.92
N ILE A 231 0.44 -4.01 9.19
CA ILE A 231 1.60 -3.25 9.70
C ILE A 231 2.87 -3.65 8.94
N ILE A 232 3.12 -4.95 8.78
CA ILE A 232 4.30 -5.44 8.06
C ILE A 232 4.27 -4.97 6.60
N PHE A 233 3.14 -5.14 5.91
CA PHE A 233 2.96 -4.68 4.53
C PHE A 233 3.21 -3.17 4.41
N SER A 234 2.68 -2.38 5.34
CA SER A 234 2.87 -0.93 5.36
C SER A 234 4.35 -0.56 5.56
N ILE A 235 5.06 -1.22 6.48
CA ILE A 235 6.49 -1.00 6.72
C ILE A 235 7.31 -1.36 5.47
N VAL A 236 7.04 -2.52 4.85
CA VAL A 236 7.77 -2.97 3.67
C VAL A 236 7.53 -2.03 2.49
N VAL A 237 6.28 -1.62 2.23
CA VAL A 237 5.95 -0.68 1.15
C VAL A 237 6.58 0.70 1.41
N ALA A 238 6.49 1.20 2.65
CA ALA A 238 7.15 2.45 3.03
C ALA A 238 8.67 2.37 2.83
N ASN A 239 9.31 1.28 3.25
CA ASN A 239 10.75 1.07 3.03
C ASN A 239 11.09 1.06 1.54
N ILE A 240 10.34 0.34 0.70
CA ILE A 240 10.56 0.32 -0.75
C ILE A 240 10.48 1.75 -1.31
N TYR A 241 9.46 2.52 -0.90
CA TYR A 241 9.32 3.91 -1.32
C TYR A 241 10.52 4.77 -0.88
N LEU A 242 10.89 4.71 0.41
CA LEU A 242 12.01 5.50 0.96
C LEU A 242 13.34 5.16 0.26
N TYR A 243 13.65 3.88 0.06
CA TYR A 243 14.91 3.46 -0.55
C TYR A 243 14.99 3.73 -2.05
N ILE A 244 13.89 3.60 -2.80
CA ILE A 244 13.88 3.89 -4.23
C ILE A 244 13.89 5.39 -4.50
N PHE A 245 13.08 6.18 -3.77
CA PHE A 245 12.85 7.58 -4.12
C PHE A 245 13.70 8.58 -3.33
N LEU A 246 14.02 8.32 -2.05
CA LEU A 246 14.78 9.29 -1.24
C LEU A 246 16.29 9.07 -1.30
N PHE A 247 16.76 7.82 -1.20
CA PHE A 247 18.19 7.56 -1.08
C PHE A 247 18.91 7.43 -2.42
N SER A 248 18.22 7.01 -3.50
CA SER A 248 18.70 6.96 -4.89
C SER A 248 20.15 6.46 -5.11
N ASN A 249 20.63 5.54 -4.26
CA ASN A 249 21.99 4.99 -4.29
C ASN A 249 21.95 3.52 -4.70
N ASP A 250 23.04 2.97 -5.26
CA ASP A 250 23.07 1.55 -5.68
C ASP A 250 22.74 0.58 -4.53
N VAL A 251 23.20 0.89 -3.31
CA VAL A 251 22.88 0.13 -2.10
C VAL A 251 21.38 0.19 -1.77
N SER A 252 20.71 1.32 -2.02
CA SER A 252 19.29 1.46 -1.75
C SER A 252 18.43 0.63 -2.71
N VAL A 253 18.85 0.50 -3.97
CA VAL A 253 18.22 -0.41 -4.94
C VAL A 253 18.30 -1.87 -4.47
N PHE A 254 19.47 -2.30 -3.97
CA PHE A 254 19.63 -3.65 -3.42
C PHE A 254 18.73 -3.90 -2.20
N VAL A 255 18.66 -2.94 -1.26
CA VAL A 255 17.77 -3.04 -0.09
C VAL A 255 16.29 -3.04 -0.50
N ALA A 256 15.90 -2.27 -1.52
CA ALA A 256 14.54 -2.29 -2.06
C ALA A 256 14.20 -3.65 -2.67
N ALA A 257 15.13 -4.28 -3.41
CA ALA A 257 14.95 -5.63 -3.94
C ALA A 257 14.77 -6.68 -2.82
N LEU A 258 15.52 -6.58 -1.72
CA LEU A 258 15.33 -7.45 -0.56
C LEU A 258 13.95 -7.25 0.10
N ASN A 259 13.49 -6.00 0.23
CA ASN A 259 12.15 -5.71 0.75
C ASN A 259 11.05 -6.26 -0.17
N LEU A 260 11.23 -6.19 -1.49
CA LEU A 260 10.31 -6.80 -2.46
C LEU A 260 10.24 -8.33 -2.28
N TRP A 261 11.38 -9.00 -2.06
CA TRP A 261 11.37 -10.43 -1.76
C TRP A 261 10.69 -10.76 -0.43
N MET A 262 10.92 -9.96 0.62
CA MET A 262 10.19 -10.10 1.88
C MET A 262 8.68 -9.99 1.67
N LEU A 263 8.23 -9.06 0.82
CA LEU A 263 6.82 -8.92 0.45
C LEU A 263 6.26 -10.23 -0.12
N VAL A 264 6.97 -10.87 -1.05
CA VAL A 264 6.57 -12.15 -1.66
C VAL A 264 6.49 -13.25 -0.59
N PHE A 265 7.46 -13.33 0.34
CA PHE A 265 7.42 -14.30 1.43
C PHE A 265 6.21 -14.09 2.36
N PHE A 266 5.86 -12.85 2.69
CA PHE A 266 4.67 -12.56 3.47
C PHE A 266 3.39 -12.89 2.71
N MET A 267 3.36 -12.72 1.37
CA MET A 267 2.25 -13.16 0.55
C MET A 267 2.07 -14.68 0.62
N PHE A 268 3.14 -15.48 0.62
CA PHE A 268 3.01 -16.93 0.81
C PHE A 268 2.36 -17.31 2.14
N ILE A 269 2.76 -16.65 3.24
CA ILE A 269 2.12 -16.86 4.55
C ILE A 269 0.63 -16.52 4.46
N LEU A 270 0.28 -15.39 3.83
CA LEU A 270 -1.10 -14.92 3.69
C LEU A 270 -2.01 -15.91 2.94
N LEU A 271 -1.49 -16.60 1.92
CA LEU A 271 -2.25 -17.61 1.16
C LEU A 271 -2.81 -18.73 2.06
N TRP A 272 -2.04 -19.15 3.07
CA TRP A 272 -2.35 -20.34 3.86
C TRP A 272 -2.81 -20.06 5.28
N ILE A 273 -2.49 -18.89 5.83
CA ILE A 273 -2.72 -18.62 7.26
C ILE A 273 -4.19 -18.70 7.67
N PHE A 274 -5.11 -18.18 6.86
CA PHE A 274 -6.54 -18.22 7.17
C PHE A 274 -7.13 -19.63 7.01
N PRO A 275 -6.89 -20.36 5.90
CA PRO A 275 -7.26 -21.77 5.81
C PRO A 275 -6.73 -22.61 6.99
N PHE A 276 -5.47 -22.44 7.38
CA PHE A 276 -4.90 -23.17 8.52
C PHE A 276 -5.48 -22.75 9.86
N MET A 277 -5.78 -21.47 10.03
CA MET A 277 -6.43 -20.97 11.25
C MET A 277 -7.78 -21.64 11.48
N VAL A 278 -8.53 -21.92 10.41
CA VAL A 278 -9.83 -22.60 10.48
C VAL A 278 -9.65 -24.05 10.92
N ILE A 279 -8.71 -24.78 10.32
CA ILE A 279 -8.44 -26.19 10.64
C ILE A 279 -7.89 -26.33 12.07
N ASN A 280 -6.94 -25.47 12.44
CA ASN A 280 -6.22 -25.52 13.71
C ASN A 280 -6.61 -24.32 14.60
N SER A 281 -7.90 -24.23 14.96
CA SER A 281 -8.46 -23.07 15.67
C SER A 281 -7.77 -22.75 16.99
N ASN A 282 -7.25 -23.77 17.68
CA ASN A 282 -6.67 -23.65 19.03
C ASN A 282 -5.17 -23.33 19.01
N GLU A 283 -4.52 -23.30 17.85
CA GLU A 283 -3.09 -23.00 17.77
C GLU A 283 -2.79 -21.51 17.89
N SER A 284 -1.62 -21.18 18.46
CA SER A 284 -1.15 -19.80 18.52
C SER A 284 -0.85 -19.24 17.12
N ILE A 285 -0.99 -17.92 16.96
CA ILE A 285 -0.77 -17.23 15.67
C ILE A 285 0.65 -17.50 15.14
N TRP A 286 1.66 -17.50 16.01
CA TRP A 286 3.04 -17.81 15.63
C TRP A 286 3.19 -19.22 15.06
N ARG A 287 2.53 -20.23 15.66
CA ARG A 287 2.56 -21.60 15.12
C ARG A 287 1.88 -21.70 13.77
N LEU A 288 0.75 -21.00 13.59
CA LEU A 288 0.05 -20.94 12.30
C LEU A 288 0.91 -20.30 11.20
N MET A 289 1.56 -19.18 11.50
CA MET A 289 2.49 -18.53 10.57
C MET A 289 3.63 -19.45 10.17
N ARG A 290 4.28 -20.08 11.17
CA ARG A 290 5.38 -21.02 10.94
C ARG A 290 4.96 -22.21 10.07
N LYS A 291 3.79 -22.81 10.34
CA LYS A 291 3.23 -23.90 9.52
C LYS A 291 2.90 -23.45 8.10
N SER A 292 2.33 -22.26 7.95
CA SER A 292 2.01 -21.68 6.65
C SER A 292 3.28 -21.46 5.82
N LEU A 293 4.35 -20.98 6.47
CA LEU A 293 5.66 -20.79 5.83
C LEU A 293 6.28 -22.13 5.41
N PHE A 294 6.27 -23.14 6.29
CA PHE A 294 6.79 -24.47 5.94
C PHE A 294 6.00 -25.11 4.80
N LEU A 295 4.67 -25.06 4.83
CA LEU A 295 3.84 -25.57 3.75
C LEU A 295 4.19 -24.91 2.41
N SER A 296 4.42 -23.60 2.45
CA SER A 296 4.79 -22.81 1.27
C SER A 296 6.12 -23.25 0.69
N PHE A 297 7.14 -23.49 1.52
CA PHE A 297 8.45 -23.92 1.05
C PHE A 297 8.48 -25.38 0.61
N ASP A 298 7.83 -26.28 1.35
CA ASP A 298 7.72 -27.70 0.99
C ASP A 298 6.99 -27.88 -0.36
N ASN A 299 6.13 -26.92 -0.71
CA ASN A 299 5.36 -26.89 -1.95
C ASN A 299 5.62 -25.60 -2.74
N PHE A 300 6.88 -25.16 -2.83
CA PHE A 300 7.24 -23.84 -3.38
C PHE A 300 6.67 -23.58 -4.78
N GLU A 301 6.90 -24.48 -5.73
CA GLU A 301 6.40 -24.35 -7.10
C GLU A 301 4.87 -24.23 -7.14
N TYR A 302 4.16 -25.10 -6.43
CA TYR A 302 2.69 -25.06 -6.38
C TYR A 302 2.17 -23.81 -5.67
N THR A 303 2.85 -23.35 -4.62
CA THR A 303 2.50 -22.11 -3.91
C THR A 303 2.69 -20.89 -4.81
N MET A 304 3.72 -20.89 -5.67
CA MET A 304 3.92 -19.88 -6.71
C MET A 304 2.79 -19.88 -7.74
N ASP A 305 2.36 -21.05 -8.21
CA ASP A 305 1.20 -21.16 -9.10
C ASP A 305 -0.07 -20.61 -8.45
N VAL A 306 -0.34 -21.00 -7.19
CA VAL A 306 -1.48 -20.51 -6.42
C VAL A 306 -1.40 -19.00 -6.25
N LEU A 307 -0.22 -18.44 -5.96
CA LEU A 307 -0.01 -16.99 -5.85
C LEU A 307 -0.34 -16.28 -7.18
N LEU A 308 0.13 -16.83 -8.31
CA LEU A 308 -0.16 -16.30 -9.65
C LEU A 308 -1.68 -16.29 -9.92
N PHE A 309 -2.37 -17.40 -9.65
CA PHE A 309 -3.83 -17.48 -9.84
C PHE A 309 -4.59 -16.54 -8.92
N VAL A 310 -4.16 -16.40 -7.65
CA VAL A 310 -4.73 -15.40 -6.74
C VAL A 310 -4.52 -13.98 -7.27
N GLY A 311 -3.35 -13.69 -7.86
CA GLY A 311 -3.08 -12.43 -8.56
C GLY A 311 -4.05 -12.19 -9.73
N ILE A 312 -4.24 -13.18 -10.60
CA ILE A 312 -5.21 -13.12 -11.71
C ILE A 312 -6.63 -12.90 -11.17
N PHE A 313 -7.01 -13.60 -10.10
CA PHE A 313 -8.31 -13.48 -9.45
C PHE A 313 -8.51 -12.11 -8.79
N ALA A 314 -7.48 -11.50 -8.22
CA ALA A 314 -7.54 -10.14 -7.71
C ALA A 314 -7.80 -9.14 -8.85
N VAL A 315 -7.10 -9.28 -9.99
CA VAL A 315 -7.33 -8.43 -11.18
C VAL A 315 -8.74 -8.61 -11.74
N LEU A 316 -9.20 -9.86 -11.90
CA LEU A 316 -10.57 -10.16 -12.34
C LEU A 316 -11.61 -9.60 -11.36
N SER A 317 -11.33 -9.68 -10.06
CA SER A 317 -12.18 -9.10 -9.02
C SER A 317 -12.26 -7.58 -9.16
N LEU A 318 -11.21 -6.88 -9.59
CA LEU A 318 -11.30 -5.44 -9.85
C LEU A 318 -12.18 -5.15 -11.07
N ILE A 319 -11.99 -5.90 -12.17
CA ILE A 319 -12.76 -5.73 -13.42
C ILE A 319 -14.26 -5.99 -13.20
N THR A 320 -14.61 -6.96 -12.36
CA THR A 320 -16.00 -7.32 -12.05
C THR A 320 -16.56 -6.57 -10.83
N ALA A 321 -15.88 -5.52 -10.37
CA ALA A 321 -16.26 -4.76 -9.19
C ALA A 321 -16.53 -5.63 -7.95
N GLY A 322 -15.68 -6.63 -7.70
CA GLY A 322 -15.73 -7.50 -6.52
C GLY A 322 -16.68 -8.68 -6.64
N ILE A 323 -17.47 -8.77 -7.71
CA ILE A 323 -18.51 -9.81 -7.85
C ILE A 323 -17.88 -11.18 -8.15
N PHE A 324 -16.91 -11.24 -9.05
CA PHE A 324 -16.26 -12.48 -9.47
C PHE A 324 -14.75 -12.36 -9.71
N PRO A 325 -13.91 -13.16 -9.03
CA PRO A 325 -14.22 -14.13 -7.98
C PRO A 325 -14.48 -13.50 -6.60
N GLY A 326 -14.06 -12.25 -6.39
CA GLY A 326 -14.15 -11.57 -5.10
C GLY A 326 -13.40 -12.30 -3.97
N VAL A 327 -13.55 -11.80 -2.74
CA VAL A 327 -12.85 -12.33 -1.57
C VAL A 327 -13.29 -13.77 -1.25
N ALA A 328 -14.59 -14.05 -1.35
CA ALA A 328 -15.13 -15.39 -1.10
C ALA A 328 -14.66 -16.41 -2.14
N GLY A 329 -14.59 -16.02 -3.42
CA GLY A 329 -14.08 -16.88 -4.48
C GLY A 329 -12.60 -17.18 -4.30
N ILE A 330 -11.79 -16.19 -3.92
CA ILE A 330 -10.37 -16.40 -3.60
C ILE A 330 -10.22 -17.39 -2.44
N PHE A 331 -10.94 -17.24 -1.33
CA PHE A 331 -10.87 -18.20 -0.22
C PHE A 331 -11.37 -19.60 -0.59
N SER A 332 -12.36 -19.71 -1.47
CA SER A 332 -12.80 -21.00 -2.01
C SER A 332 -11.69 -21.65 -2.85
N PHE A 333 -10.98 -20.90 -3.67
CA PHE A 333 -9.82 -21.39 -4.41
C PHE A 333 -8.69 -21.85 -3.48
N LEU A 334 -8.36 -21.05 -2.46
CA LEU A 334 -7.32 -21.37 -1.48
C LEU A 334 -7.65 -22.64 -0.69
N SER A 335 -8.92 -22.79 -0.28
CA SER A 335 -9.39 -23.98 0.45
C SER A 335 -9.35 -25.25 -0.43
N ASN A 336 -9.69 -25.14 -1.72
CA ASN A 336 -9.51 -26.24 -2.66
C ASN A 336 -8.02 -26.59 -2.85
N SER A 337 -7.17 -25.57 -2.96
CA SER A 337 -5.74 -25.74 -3.13
C SER A 337 -5.11 -26.44 -1.92
N LEU A 338 -5.53 -26.08 -0.70
CA LEU A 338 -5.07 -26.73 0.53
C LEU A 338 -5.53 -28.19 0.61
N LYS A 339 -6.76 -28.49 0.17
CA LYS A 339 -7.28 -29.86 0.11
C LYS A 339 -6.43 -30.73 -0.83
N ASP A 340 -6.02 -30.21 -1.97
CA ASP A 340 -5.17 -30.94 -2.91
C ASP A 340 -3.76 -31.19 -2.34
N ILE A 341 -3.18 -30.21 -1.63
CA ILE A 341 -1.91 -30.43 -0.91
C ILE A 341 -2.07 -31.50 0.17
N SER A 342 -3.12 -31.43 0.99
CA SER A 342 -3.38 -32.41 2.05
C SER A 342 -3.55 -33.83 1.51
N ALA A 343 -4.22 -33.99 0.36
CA ALA A 343 -4.39 -35.29 -0.28
C ALA A 343 -3.04 -35.90 -0.70
N ARG A 344 -2.10 -35.08 -1.17
CA ARG A 344 -0.76 -35.52 -1.55
C ARG A 344 0.01 -36.10 -0.35
N TYR A 345 0.02 -35.40 0.78
CA TYR A 345 0.67 -35.91 1.98
C TYR A 345 0.06 -37.22 2.46
N SER A 346 -1.28 -37.34 2.46
CA SER A 346 -1.93 -38.60 2.83
C SER A 346 -1.61 -39.77 1.90
N MET A 347 -1.38 -39.53 0.61
CA MET A 347 -0.96 -40.58 -0.33
C MET A 347 0.50 -41.00 -0.13
N MET A 348 1.36 -40.08 0.31
CA MET A 348 2.75 -40.37 0.65
C MET A 348 2.86 -41.18 1.95
N ASP A 349 2.02 -40.90 2.94
CA ASP A 349 2.00 -41.67 4.19
C ASP A 349 1.45 -43.11 4.00
N ALA A 350 0.69 -43.33 2.92
CA ALA A 350 0.09 -44.62 2.58
C ALA A 350 0.94 -45.48 1.62
N ALA A 351 2.02 -44.91 1.07
CA ALA A 351 2.96 -45.56 0.15
C ALA A 351 4.25 -45.93 0.88
#